data_AF-A0A2H9TPV5-F1
#
_entry.id   AF-A0A2H9TPV5-F1
#
_cell.length_a   1.000
_cell.length_b   1.000
_cell.length_c   1.000
_cell.angle_alpha   90.00
_cell.angle_beta   90.00
_cell.angle_gamma   90.00
#
_symmetry.space_group_name_H-M   'P 1'
#
loop_
_entity.id
_entity.type
_entity.pdbx_description
1 polymer ?
#
loop_
_entity_poly.entity_id
_entity_poly.type
_entity_poly.pdbx_seq_one_letter_code
_entity_poly.pdbx_strand_id
1 'polypeptide(L)'
;MKCGASGVYLQELPIGSLLEMQRTLFAMNGLSTDLGAFRQVTFKWGTFPLDFVKEAPEIGLFMAADCIYDKNDFDDLVATIAFFLDKFRNVPLVMCYQDRNLMYSIIEPLDFWGLKAALIPVDSFGFDPEQFASLNDLTMIQDFPTESLDKVIFLMEVRRIDENFTFVPL
;
A
#
# COMPACT_ATOMS: atom_id res chain seq x y z
N MET A 1 -12.44 -13.93 7.38
CA MET A 1 -11.34 -13.14 6.78
C MET A 1 -10.13 -13.22 7.69
N LYS A 2 -8.90 -13.37 7.16
CA LYS A 2 -7.70 -13.61 8.00
C LYS A 2 -7.24 -12.39 8.81
N CYS A 3 -7.60 -11.18 8.37
CA CYS A 3 -7.17 -9.90 8.98
C CYS A 3 -8.30 -9.12 9.67
N GLY A 4 -9.46 -9.73 9.92
CA GLY A 4 -10.57 -9.06 10.63
C GLY A 4 -11.33 -7.98 9.86
N ALA A 5 -10.90 -7.60 8.65
CA ALA A 5 -11.64 -6.64 7.82
C ALA A 5 -13.00 -7.21 7.34
N SER A 6 -13.95 -6.31 7.05
CA SER A 6 -15.28 -6.67 6.53
C SER A 6 -15.28 -6.91 5.02
N GLY A 7 -14.36 -6.26 4.30
CA GLY A 7 -14.16 -6.36 2.86
C GLY A 7 -12.73 -5.98 2.48
N VAL A 8 -12.21 -6.57 1.40
CA VAL A 8 -10.93 -6.21 0.79
C VAL A 8 -11.14 -5.88 -0.68
N TYR A 9 -10.61 -4.73 -1.10
CA TYR A 9 -10.58 -4.30 -2.49
C TYR A 9 -9.16 -4.39 -3.00
N LEU A 10 -8.93 -5.17 -4.07
CA LEU A 10 -7.63 -5.27 -4.70
C LEU A 10 -7.63 -4.55 -6.04
N GLN A 11 -6.70 -3.62 -6.22
CA GLN A 11 -6.39 -3.02 -7.50
C GLN A 11 -5.52 -3.98 -8.33
N GLU A 12 -5.85 -4.13 -9.61
CA GLU A 12 -5.03 -4.90 -10.56
C GLU A 12 -5.08 -4.28 -11.96
N LEU A 13 -4.02 -4.51 -12.75
CA LEU A 13 -4.03 -4.20 -14.17
C LEU A 13 -5.04 -5.11 -14.89
N PRO A 14 -5.68 -4.63 -15.98
CA PRO A 14 -6.69 -5.41 -16.71
C PRO A 14 -6.03 -6.48 -17.61
N ILE A 15 -5.23 -7.38 -17.03
CA ILE A 15 -4.54 -8.48 -17.69
C ILE A 15 -5.20 -9.80 -17.28
N GLY A 16 -5.81 -10.50 -18.24
CA GLY A 16 -6.66 -11.67 -17.97
C GLY A 16 -5.96 -12.81 -17.20
N SER A 17 -4.68 -13.07 -17.47
CA SER A 17 -3.94 -14.14 -16.80
C SER A 17 -3.64 -13.82 -15.32
N LEU A 18 -3.38 -12.56 -14.97
CA LEU A 18 -3.17 -12.14 -13.58
C LEU A 18 -4.46 -12.30 -12.77
N LEU A 19 -5.59 -11.92 -13.36
CA LEU A 19 -6.92 -12.06 -12.77
C LEU A 19 -7.26 -13.52 -12.41
N GLU A 20 -6.96 -14.47 -13.30
CA GLU A 20 -7.19 -15.90 -13.04
C GLU A 20 -6.27 -16.46 -11.93
N MET A 21 -5.00 -16.05 -11.95
CA MET A 21 -4.03 -16.47 -10.93
C MET A 21 -4.46 -16.01 -9.53
N GLN A 22 -4.89 -14.75 -9.40
CA GLN A 22 -5.37 -14.21 -8.12
C GLN A 22 -6.59 -14.93 -7.60
N ARG A 23 -7.60 -15.16 -8.45
CA ARG A 23 -8.79 -15.94 -8.08
C ARG A 23 -8.43 -17.33 -7.57
N THR A 24 -7.43 -17.97 -8.20
CA THR A 24 -6.90 -19.27 -7.76
C THR A 24 -6.24 -19.16 -6.38
N LEU A 25 -5.35 -18.18 -6.17
CA LEU A 25 -4.68 -17.96 -4.88
C LEU A 25 -5.68 -17.67 -3.75
N PHE A 26 -6.74 -16.91 -4.03
CA PHE A 26 -7.79 -16.64 -3.06
C PHE A 26 -8.59 -17.89 -2.72
N ALA A 27 -9.00 -18.68 -3.72
CA ALA A 27 -9.68 -19.95 -3.51
C ALA A 27 -8.84 -20.91 -2.66
N MET A 28 -7.54 -21.01 -2.93
CA MET A 28 -6.59 -21.82 -2.15
C MET A 28 -6.45 -21.35 -0.69
N ASN A 29 -6.68 -20.06 -0.43
CA ASN A 29 -6.65 -19.48 0.92
C ASN A 29 -8.01 -19.49 1.63
N GLY A 30 -9.05 -20.12 1.04
CA GLY A 30 -10.40 -20.14 1.58
C GLY A 30 -11.11 -18.78 1.51
N LEU A 31 -10.66 -17.89 0.63
CA LEU A 31 -11.21 -16.57 0.39
C LEU A 31 -12.02 -16.61 -0.91
N SER A 32 -13.20 -17.23 -0.91
CA SER A 32 -14.03 -17.23 -2.13
C SER A 32 -14.63 -15.84 -2.38
N THR A 33 -14.73 -15.46 -3.65
CA THR A 33 -15.40 -14.23 -4.10
C THR A 33 -16.89 -14.19 -3.74
N ASP A 34 -17.48 -15.36 -3.52
CA ASP A 34 -18.92 -15.53 -3.28
C ASP A 34 -19.37 -15.06 -1.90
N LEU A 35 -18.42 -14.88 -0.96
CA LEU A 35 -18.70 -14.39 0.39
C LEU A 35 -18.80 -12.86 0.46
N GLY A 36 -18.66 -12.13 -0.65
CA GLY A 36 -18.72 -10.66 -0.71
C GLY A 36 -17.57 -9.94 0.02
N ALA A 37 -16.75 -10.68 0.74
CA ALA A 37 -15.61 -10.23 1.54
C ALA A 37 -14.40 -9.79 0.69
N PHE A 38 -14.36 -10.17 -0.59
CA PHE A 38 -13.30 -9.79 -1.51
C PHE A 38 -13.89 -9.27 -2.82
N ARG A 39 -13.44 -8.10 -3.26
CA ARG A 39 -13.81 -7.51 -4.55
C ARG A 39 -12.57 -7.05 -5.28
N GLN A 40 -12.49 -7.41 -6.55
CA GLN A 40 -11.42 -6.94 -7.41
C GLN A 40 -11.88 -5.70 -8.16
N VAL A 41 -11.01 -4.69 -8.21
CA VAL A 41 -11.21 -3.47 -8.97
C VAL A 41 -10.06 -3.35 -9.96
N THR A 42 -10.37 -3.26 -11.24
CA THR A 42 -9.34 -3.15 -12.27
C THR A 42 -9.26 -1.72 -12.78
N PHE A 43 -8.12 -1.08 -12.60
CA PHE A 43 -7.83 0.25 -13.16
C PHE A 43 -6.32 0.42 -13.30
N LYS A 44 -5.90 1.37 -14.15
CA LYS A 44 -4.50 1.78 -14.21
C LYS A 44 -4.29 3.00 -13.31
N TRP A 45 -3.10 3.16 -12.78
CA TRP A 45 -2.69 4.44 -12.19
C TRP A 45 -2.96 5.57 -13.20
N GLY A 46 -3.44 6.71 -12.70
CA GLY A 46 -3.86 7.87 -13.50
C GLY A 46 -5.28 7.80 -14.10
N THR A 47 -5.98 6.65 -14.03
CA THR A 47 -7.30 6.48 -14.69
C THR A 47 -8.54 6.70 -13.80
N PHE A 48 -8.35 7.05 -12.53
CA PHE A 48 -9.39 7.48 -11.57
C PHE A 48 -10.74 6.74 -11.66
N PRO A 49 -10.91 5.57 -10.98
CA PRO A 49 -12.09 4.72 -11.13
C PRO A 49 -13.32 5.30 -10.41
N LEU A 50 -14.05 6.21 -11.07
CA LEU A 50 -15.21 6.90 -10.49
C LEU A 50 -16.33 5.96 -10.06
N ASP A 51 -16.58 4.87 -10.80
CA ASP A 51 -17.66 3.94 -10.47
C ASP A 51 -17.35 3.15 -9.20
N PHE A 52 -16.08 2.78 -8.98
CA PHE A 52 -15.64 2.22 -7.71
C PHE A 52 -15.87 3.23 -6.56
N VAL A 53 -15.47 4.48 -6.73
CA VAL A 53 -15.67 5.50 -5.67
C VAL A 53 -17.14 5.71 -5.31
N LYS A 54 -18.06 5.62 -6.29
CA LYS A 54 -19.51 5.76 -6.04
C LYS A 54 -20.11 4.56 -5.30
N GLU A 55 -19.60 3.36 -5.55
CA GLU A 55 -20.16 2.10 -5.04
C GLU A 55 -19.43 1.56 -3.81
N ALA A 56 -18.23 2.03 -3.55
CA ALA A 56 -17.42 1.58 -2.43
C ALA A 56 -18.12 1.88 -1.09
N PRO A 57 -18.14 0.91 -0.16
CA PRO A 57 -18.51 1.17 1.22
C PRO A 57 -17.46 2.08 1.88
N GLU A 58 -17.67 2.42 3.15
CA GLU A 58 -16.67 3.12 3.95
C GLU A 58 -15.34 2.36 3.94
N ILE A 59 -14.28 3.00 3.42
CA ILE A 59 -12.93 2.45 3.40
C ILE A 59 -12.22 2.85 4.68
N GLY A 60 -11.77 1.88 5.46
CA GLY A 60 -11.06 2.15 6.73
C GLY A 60 -9.54 2.28 6.59
N LEU A 61 -8.95 1.73 5.52
CA LEU A 61 -7.51 1.70 5.31
C LEU A 61 -7.20 1.48 3.82
N PHE A 62 -6.25 2.23 3.28
CA PHE A 62 -5.59 1.92 2.01
C PHE A 62 -4.22 1.32 2.25
N MET A 63 -3.83 0.36 1.43
CA MET A 63 -2.49 -0.24 1.45
C MET A 63 -1.88 -0.22 0.06
N ALA A 64 -0.64 0.25 -0.05
CA ALA A 64 0.15 0.28 -1.28
C ALA A 64 1.50 -0.40 -1.04
N ALA A 65 1.54 -1.71 -1.26
CA ALA A 65 2.75 -2.50 -1.06
C ALA A 65 3.55 -2.58 -2.36
N ASP A 66 4.73 -1.96 -2.38
CA ASP A 66 5.69 -2.03 -3.49
C ASP A 66 5.09 -1.63 -4.86
N CYS A 67 4.21 -0.61 -4.90
CA CYS A 67 3.52 -0.22 -6.13
C CYS A 67 4.40 0.53 -7.15
N ILE A 68 5.66 0.80 -6.81
CA ILE A 68 6.55 1.70 -7.56
C ILE A 68 7.64 0.88 -8.24
N TYR A 69 7.34 0.43 -9.46
CA TYR A 69 8.24 -0.40 -10.27
C TYR A 69 8.94 0.41 -11.38
N ASP A 70 8.19 1.22 -12.12
CA ASP A 70 8.72 2.11 -13.16
C ASP A 70 8.66 3.57 -12.67
N LYS A 71 9.75 4.32 -12.88
CA LYS A 71 9.83 5.75 -12.59
C LYS A 71 8.76 6.56 -13.34
N ASN A 72 8.31 6.08 -14.51
CA ASN A 72 7.32 6.76 -15.33
C ASN A 72 5.92 6.70 -14.70
N ASP A 73 5.67 5.75 -13.80
CA ASP A 73 4.36 5.56 -13.16
C ASP A 73 4.23 6.35 -11.84
N PHE A 74 5.27 7.06 -11.38
CA PHE A 74 5.26 7.77 -10.09
C PHE A 74 4.15 8.82 -10.02
N ASP A 75 4.06 9.67 -11.03
CA ASP A 75 3.08 10.76 -11.02
C ASP A 75 1.66 10.22 -11.09
N ASP A 76 1.41 9.25 -11.98
CA ASP A 76 0.11 8.59 -12.11
C ASP A 76 -0.30 7.85 -10.82
N LEU A 77 0.63 7.19 -10.14
CA LEU A 77 0.38 6.52 -8.86
C LEU A 77 0.02 7.55 -7.78
N VAL A 78 0.85 8.58 -7.61
CA VAL A 78 0.67 9.59 -6.56
C VAL A 78 -0.59 10.42 -6.80
N ALA A 79 -0.90 10.76 -8.06
CA ALA A 79 -2.16 11.38 -8.46
C ALA A 79 -3.36 10.49 -8.07
N THR A 80 -3.25 9.18 -8.29
CA THR A 80 -4.31 8.23 -7.94
C THR A 80 -4.50 8.13 -6.43
N ILE A 81 -3.41 8.11 -5.66
CA ILE A 81 -3.45 8.16 -4.20
C ILE A 81 -4.14 9.46 -3.73
N ALA A 82 -3.74 10.61 -4.28
CA ALA A 82 -4.34 11.90 -3.95
C ALA A 82 -5.84 11.91 -4.24
N PHE A 83 -6.24 11.39 -5.40
CA PHE A 83 -7.64 11.22 -5.76
C PHE A 83 -8.41 10.37 -4.75
N PHE A 84 -7.87 9.22 -4.32
CA PHE A 84 -8.54 8.39 -3.32
C PHE A 84 -8.64 9.08 -1.96
N LEU A 85 -7.57 9.72 -1.50
CA LEU A 85 -7.57 10.44 -0.22
C LEU A 85 -8.47 11.68 -0.25
N ASP A 86 -8.71 12.30 -1.40
CA ASP A 86 -9.72 13.36 -1.55
C ASP A 86 -11.16 12.83 -1.47
N LYS A 87 -11.41 11.60 -1.94
CA LYS A 87 -12.74 10.99 -1.91
C LYS A 87 -13.06 10.30 -0.59
N PHE A 88 -12.05 9.73 0.05
CA PHE A 88 -12.14 9.02 1.32
C PHE A 88 -11.33 9.76 2.38
N ARG A 89 -11.88 10.89 2.85
CA ARG A 89 -11.23 11.76 3.84
C ARG A 89 -11.01 11.05 5.18
N ASN A 90 -9.95 11.44 5.87
CA ASN A 90 -9.51 10.90 7.17
C ASN A 90 -9.07 9.43 7.17
N VAL A 91 -9.04 8.76 6.02
CA VAL A 91 -8.59 7.38 5.90
C VAL A 91 -7.08 7.32 5.72
N PRO A 92 -6.32 6.57 6.55
CA PRO A 92 -4.90 6.41 6.35
C PRO A 92 -4.59 5.60 5.08
N LEU A 93 -3.55 6.00 4.36
CA LEU A 93 -2.90 5.13 3.38
C LEU A 93 -1.54 4.70 3.94
N VAL A 94 -1.32 3.39 4.02
CA VAL A 94 -0.03 2.82 4.40
C VAL A 94 0.69 2.34 3.15
N MET A 95 1.92 2.79 2.93
CA MET A 95 2.71 2.40 1.76
C MET A 95 4.11 1.92 2.09
N CYS A 96 4.58 0.93 1.33
CA CYS A 96 5.98 0.55 1.29
C CYS A 96 6.66 1.27 0.12
N TYR A 97 7.76 1.97 0.41
CA TYR A 97 8.59 2.64 -0.59
C TYR A 97 10.04 2.20 -0.43
N GLN A 98 10.68 1.83 -1.53
CA GLN A 98 12.10 1.53 -1.54
C GLN A 98 12.82 2.65 -2.30
N ASP A 99 13.79 3.30 -1.65
CA ASP A 99 14.64 4.27 -2.36
C ASP A 99 15.60 3.50 -3.28
N ARG A 100 15.39 3.65 -4.59
CA ARG A 100 16.19 3.00 -5.64
C ARG A 100 17.04 3.99 -6.41
N ASN A 101 16.87 5.30 -6.21
CA ASN A 101 17.63 6.33 -6.91
C ASN A 101 17.51 7.69 -6.20
N LEU A 102 18.65 8.22 -5.74
CA LEU A 102 18.76 9.52 -5.07
C LEU A 102 18.23 10.71 -5.91
N MET A 103 18.12 10.55 -7.23
CA MET A 103 17.60 11.58 -8.14
C MET A 103 16.08 11.53 -8.32
N TYR A 104 15.41 10.50 -7.78
CA TYR A 104 13.96 10.29 -7.92
C TYR A 104 13.33 9.99 -6.54
N SER A 105 13.17 11.04 -5.75
CA SER A 105 12.50 10.97 -4.46
C SER A 105 10.97 10.97 -4.63
N ILE A 106 10.28 10.16 -3.83
CA ILE A 106 8.81 10.19 -3.75
C ILE A 106 8.27 11.48 -3.10
N ILE A 107 9.13 12.23 -2.40
CA ILE A 107 8.73 13.44 -1.66
C ILE A 107 8.20 14.53 -2.60
N GLU A 108 8.87 14.77 -3.74
CA GLU A 108 8.49 15.83 -4.68
C GLU A 108 7.10 15.59 -5.31
N PRO A 109 6.77 14.39 -5.83
CA PRO A 109 5.41 14.07 -6.26
C PRO A 109 4.37 14.20 -5.14
N LEU A 110 4.68 13.73 -3.92
CA LEU A 110 3.75 13.83 -2.80
C LEU A 110 3.39 15.30 -2.51
N ASP A 111 4.40 16.17 -2.42
CA ASP A 111 4.19 17.60 -2.19
C ASP A 111 3.39 18.25 -3.32
N PHE A 112 3.75 17.96 -4.58
CA PHE A 112 3.04 18.47 -5.76
C PHE A 112 1.54 18.14 -5.75
N TRP A 113 1.19 16.93 -5.31
CA TRP A 113 -0.21 16.48 -5.22
C TRP A 113 -0.89 16.86 -3.89
N GLY A 114 -0.26 17.64 -3.01
CA GLY A 114 -0.82 18.08 -1.73
C GLY A 114 -0.89 16.96 -0.69
N LEU A 115 0.07 16.07 -0.72
CA LEU A 115 0.23 14.93 0.18
C LEU A 115 1.44 15.11 1.09
N LYS A 116 1.39 14.45 2.24
CA LYS A 116 2.51 14.32 3.16
C LYS A 116 2.62 12.87 3.62
N ALA A 117 3.84 12.46 3.95
CA ALA A 117 4.14 11.13 4.44
C ALA A 117 4.91 11.20 5.76
N ALA A 118 4.64 10.26 6.67
CA ALA A 118 5.42 10.04 7.88
C ALA A 118 5.86 8.58 7.94
N LEU A 119 7.12 8.35 8.34
CA LEU A 119 7.64 7.00 8.57
C LEU A 119 6.89 6.34 9.72
N ILE A 120 6.51 5.08 9.53
CA ILE A 120 5.95 4.23 10.58
C ILE A 120 7.11 3.48 11.26
N PRO A 121 7.39 3.72 12.55
CA PRO A 121 8.47 3.05 13.25
C PRO A 121 8.25 1.54 13.31
N VAL A 122 9.30 0.76 13.08
CA VAL A 122 9.22 -0.72 13.13
C VAL A 122 8.74 -1.21 14.51
N ASP A 123 9.17 -0.54 15.59
CA ASP A 123 8.79 -0.89 16.95
C ASP A 123 7.29 -0.71 17.23
N SER A 124 6.57 0.01 16.36
CA SER A 124 5.12 0.23 16.51
C SER A 124 4.27 -0.98 16.10
N PHE A 125 4.83 -1.97 15.40
CA PHE A 125 4.09 -3.13 14.88
C PHE A 125 3.89 -4.26 15.90
N GLY A 126 4.32 -4.08 17.15
CA GLY A 126 4.25 -5.15 18.16
C GLY A 126 5.01 -6.42 17.71
N PHE A 127 6.05 -6.24 16.90
CA PHE A 127 6.85 -7.33 16.35
C PHE A 127 7.54 -8.08 17.49
N ASP A 128 7.20 -9.36 17.65
CA ASP A 128 7.90 -10.30 18.52
C ASP A 128 8.94 -11.05 17.66
N PRO A 129 10.24 -10.72 17.77
CA PRO A 129 11.28 -11.35 16.98
C PRO A 129 11.33 -12.88 17.16
N GLU A 130 10.90 -13.40 18.31
CA GLU A 130 10.94 -14.83 18.61
C GLU A 130 9.87 -15.63 17.85
N GLN A 131 8.72 -15.02 17.54
CA GLN A 131 7.64 -15.66 16.76
C GLN A 131 7.98 -15.79 15.27
N PHE A 132 8.88 -14.94 14.77
CA PHE A 132 9.30 -14.90 13.38
C PHE A 132 10.73 -15.43 13.17
N ALA A 133 11.35 -16.04 14.18
CA ALA A 133 12.69 -16.62 14.11
C ALA A 133 12.85 -17.77 13.10
N SER A 134 11.77 -18.29 12.50
CA SER A 134 11.85 -19.21 11.35
C SER A 134 12.03 -18.48 10.00
N LEU A 135 11.86 -17.16 9.95
CA LEU A 135 12.23 -16.29 8.84
C LEU A 135 13.62 -15.73 9.11
N ASN A 136 14.65 -16.53 8.83
CA ASN A 136 16.06 -16.09 8.83
C ASN A 136 16.35 -14.92 7.86
N ASP A 137 15.35 -14.35 7.20
CA ASP A 137 15.47 -13.20 6.29
C ASP A 137 15.11 -11.85 6.94
N LEU A 138 14.62 -11.82 8.20
CA LEU A 138 14.24 -10.57 8.88
C LEU A 138 15.34 -9.95 9.77
N THR A 139 16.51 -10.58 9.88
CA THR A 139 17.71 -9.95 10.47
C THR A 139 18.21 -8.74 9.65
N MET A 140 17.60 -8.48 8.50
CA MET A 140 17.90 -7.36 7.60
C MET A 140 17.27 -6.02 8.05
N ILE A 141 16.89 -5.82 9.32
CA ILE A 141 16.33 -4.52 9.77
C ILE A 141 17.11 -3.90 10.94
N GLN A 142 17.86 -4.67 11.73
CA GLN A 142 18.51 -4.13 12.94
C GLN A 142 20.04 -3.97 12.87
N ASP A 143 20.74 -4.57 11.90
CA ASP A 143 22.18 -4.39 11.72
C ASP A 143 22.52 -4.07 10.26
N PHE A 144 22.38 -2.80 9.86
CA PHE A 144 22.94 -2.35 8.58
C PHE A 144 24.32 -1.71 8.80
N PRO A 145 25.42 -2.35 8.37
CA PRO A 145 26.67 -1.66 8.16
C PRO A 145 26.46 -0.64 7.03
N THR A 146 26.89 0.59 7.27
CA THR A 146 26.76 1.79 6.41
C THR A 146 27.46 1.71 5.04
N GLU A 147 27.76 0.52 4.51
CA GLU A 147 28.54 0.35 3.27
C GLU A 147 27.80 -0.34 2.12
N SER A 148 26.53 -0.76 2.28
CA SER A 148 25.68 -1.14 1.15
C SER A 148 24.41 -0.29 1.12
N LEU A 149 24.42 0.78 0.32
CA LEU A 149 23.26 1.62 -0.01
C LEU A 149 22.13 0.86 -0.75
N ASP A 150 22.29 -0.45 -0.96
CA ASP A 150 21.29 -1.26 -1.62
C ASP A 150 20.19 -1.69 -0.62
N LYS A 151 19.06 -0.96 -0.71
CA LYS A 151 17.68 -1.38 -0.37
C LYS A 151 17.17 -1.07 1.06
N VAL A 152 17.12 0.20 1.43
CA VAL A 152 16.25 0.64 2.55
C VAL A 152 14.80 0.66 2.08
N ILE A 153 13.94 -0.11 2.74
CA ILE A 153 12.48 -0.08 2.55
C ILE A 153 11.88 0.74 3.68
N PHE A 154 11.10 1.75 3.31
CA PHE A 154 10.37 2.62 4.20
C PHE A 154 8.91 2.20 4.22
N LEU A 155 8.34 2.09 5.43
CA LEU A 155 6.91 1.98 5.63
C LEU A 155 6.40 3.35 6.07
N MET A 156 5.39 3.88 5.38
CA MET A 156 4.94 5.25 5.55
C MET A 156 3.43 5.35 5.63
N GLU A 157 2.92 6.21 6.51
CA GLU A 157 1.56 6.69 6.48
C GLU A 157 1.50 7.94 5.58
N VAL A 158 0.66 7.90 4.54
CA VAL A 158 0.43 8.99 3.60
C VAL A 158 -0.94 9.60 3.84
N ARG A 159 -1.01 10.93 3.84
CA ARG A 159 -2.22 11.71 4.05
C ARG A 159 -2.25 12.97 3.21
N ARG A 160 -3.44 13.58 3.12
CA ARG A 160 -3.57 14.97 2.65
C ARG A 160 -2.84 15.92 3.61
N ILE A 161 -2.30 17.01 3.07
CA ILE A 161 -1.49 17.96 3.86
C ILE A 161 -2.25 18.58 5.03
N ASP A 162 -3.58 18.71 4.90
CA ASP A 162 -4.52 19.27 5.87
C ASP A 162 -5.04 18.25 6.90
N GLU A 163 -4.65 16.98 6.81
CA GLU A 163 -5.04 15.93 7.77
C GLU A 163 -3.95 15.63 8.80
N ASN A 164 -4.34 15.20 10.00
CA ASN A 164 -3.38 14.73 11.00
C ASN A 164 -3.03 13.27 10.76
N PHE A 165 -1.76 12.90 10.96
CA PHE A 165 -1.38 11.49 11.06
C PHE A 165 -2.10 10.85 12.23
N THR A 166 -2.61 9.64 12.04
CA THR A 166 -3.38 8.95 13.08
C THR A 166 -2.59 7.86 13.76
N PHE A 167 -1.49 7.37 13.15
CA PHE A 167 -0.74 6.21 13.61
C PHE A 167 -1.67 5.10 14.09
N VAL A 168 -2.23 4.35 13.13
CA VAL A 168 -3.01 3.15 13.47
C VAL A 168 -2.01 2.03 13.76
N PRO A 169 -1.84 1.57 15.02
CA PRO A 169 -1.15 0.30 15.24
C PRO A 169 -1.95 -0.78 14.51
N LEU A 170 -1.31 -1.42 13.52
CA LEU A 170 -1.88 -2.55 12.78
C LEU A 170 -1.99 -3.78 13.67
#